data_AF-A0A7L4KGQ3-F1
#
_entry.id   AF-A0A7L4KGQ3-F1
#
_cell.length_a   1.000
_cell.length_b   1.000
_cell.length_c   1.000
_cell.angle_alpha   90.00
_cell.angle_beta   90.00
_cell.angle_gamma   90.00
#
_symmetry.space_group_name_H-M   'P 1'
#
loop_
_entity.id
_entity.type
_entity.pdbx_description
1 polymer ?
#
loop_
_entity_poly.entity_id
_entity_poly.type
_entity_poly.pdbx_seq_one_letter_code
_entity_poly.pdbx_strand_id
1 'polypeptide(L)' 'LPVQSAITWPRPGATVPAGELTVKGYAWSGGGRRVVRVDVSLDGGRSWRVARLLGDERPVPGRAWAWVLWELETPVP' A
#
# COMPACT_ATOMS: atom_id res chain seq x y z
N LEU A 1 11.98 -14.45 -5.01
CA LEU A 1 11.51 -13.60 -3.90
C LEU A 1 9.98 -13.50 -3.94
N PRO A 2 9.30 -13.63 -2.79
CA PRO A 2 7.82 -13.57 -2.70
C PRO A 2 7.29 -12.12 -2.79
N VAL A 3 5.97 -11.96 -2.71
CA VAL A 3 5.33 -10.64 -2.57
C VAL A 3 5.61 -10.07 -1.18
N GLN A 4 5.80 -8.76 -1.10
CA GLN A 4 6.02 -8.04 0.15
C GLN A 4 5.38 -6.64 0.12
N SER A 5 5.01 -6.12 1.28
CA SER A 5 4.60 -4.71 1.47
C SER A 5 4.98 -4.20 2.86
N ALA A 6 5.01 -2.88 3.02
CA ALA A 6 5.15 -2.23 4.32
C ALA A 6 4.50 -0.85 4.33
N ILE A 7 3.94 -0.49 5.49
CA ILE A 7 3.48 0.87 5.81
C ILE A 7 4.72 1.72 6.11
N THR A 8 4.83 2.88 5.46
CA THR A 8 5.90 3.86 5.72
C THR A 8 5.39 5.10 6.46
N TRP A 9 4.07 5.34 6.40
CA TRP A 9 3.41 6.40 7.16
C TRP A 9 1.95 6.03 7.48
N PRO A 10 1.46 6.28 8.71
CA PRO A 10 2.19 6.82 9.86
C PRO A 10 3.21 5.83 10.43
N ARG A 11 4.15 6.32 11.25
CA ARG A 11 5.12 5.47 11.96
C ARG A 11 4.46 4.78 13.16
N PRO A 12 4.96 3.62 13.63
CA PRO A 12 4.50 3.02 14.87
C PRO A 12 4.55 4.01 16.04
N GLY A 13 3.46 4.14 16.78
CA GLY A 13 3.32 5.05 17.92
C GLY A 13 3.11 6.54 17.58
N ALA A 14 2.95 6.89 16.30
CA ALA A 14 2.68 8.28 15.93
C ALA A 14 1.29 8.73 16.38
N THR A 15 1.21 9.96 16.90
CA THR A 15 -0.05 10.69 17.09
C THR A 15 -0.41 11.37 15.78
N VAL A 16 -1.61 11.11 15.28
CA VAL A 16 -2.14 11.71 14.05
C VAL A 16 -3.34 12.61 14.38
N PRO A 17 -3.56 13.72 13.66
CA PRO A 17 -4.76 14.53 13.82
C PRO A 17 -6.02 13.71 13.49
N ALA A 18 -7.13 14.03 14.16
CA ALA A 18 -8.46 13.55 13.78
C ALA A 18 -8.86 14.14 12.41
N GLY A 19 -9.72 13.43 11.68
CA GLY A 19 -10.14 13.79 10.32
C GLY A 19 -9.50 12.90 9.27
N GLU A 20 -9.03 13.48 8.16
CA GLU A 20 -8.48 12.68 7.05
C GLU A 20 -7.02 12.30 7.26
N LEU A 21 -6.72 11.00 7.11
CA LEU A 21 -5.40 10.42 7.20
C LEU A 21 -5.05 9.72 5.87
N THR A 22 -3.91 10.07 5.28
CA THR A 22 -3.38 9.38 4.10
C THR A 22 -2.33 8.33 4.48
N VAL A 23 -2.72 7.09 4.72
CA VAL A 23 -1.78 5.98 4.98
C VAL A 23 -0.96 5.70 3.72
N LYS A 24 0.37 5.53 3.84
CA LYS A 24 1.28 5.32 2.70
C LYS A 24 2.19 4.13 2.90
N GLY A 25 2.63 3.54 1.80
CA GLY A 25 3.63 2.48 1.84
C GLY A 25 4.16 2.10 0.46
N TYR A 26 4.88 0.99 0.45
CA TYR A 26 5.34 0.34 -0.78
C TYR A 26 4.89 -1.13 -0.81
N ALA A 27 4.84 -1.69 -2.01
CA ALA A 27 4.64 -3.10 -2.25
C ALA A 27 5.47 -3.56 -3.46
N TRP A 28 5.84 -4.83 -3.49
CA TRP A 28 6.64 -5.40 -4.57
C TRP A 28 6.50 -6.93 -4.63
N SER A 29 6.80 -7.53 -5.79
CA SER A 29 6.91 -8.98 -5.95
C SER A 29 8.08 -9.34 -6.86
N GLY A 30 8.81 -10.40 -6.52
CA GLY A 30 9.92 -10.88 -7.34
C GLY A 30 9.49 -11.46 -8.70
N GLY A 31 10.46 -11.67 -9.59
CA GLY A 31 10.23 -12.32 -10.88
C GLY A 31 9.39 -11.47 -11.86
N GLY A 32 9.33 -10.15 -11.67
CA GLY A 32 8.69 -9.23 -12.62
C GLY A 32 7.17 -9.27 -12.57
N ARG A 33 6.62 -9.90 -11.52
CA ARG A 33 5.18 -9.96 -11.26
C ARG A 33 4.71 -8.62 -10.71
N ARG A 34 3.69 -8.04 -11.33
CA ARG A 34 3.10 -6.78 -10.86
C ARG A 34 2.30 -7.00 -9.57
N VAL A 35 2.35 -6.01 -8.68
CA VAL A 35 1.38 -5.89 -7.58
C VAL A 35 0.05 -5.43 -8.20
N VAL A 36 -1.01 -6.21 -7.98
CA VAL A 36 -2.34 -5.93 -8.55
C VAL A 36 -3.30 -5.29 -7.57
N ARG A 37 -3.02 -5.42 -6.26
CA ARG A 37 -3.84 -4.90 -5.18
C ARG A 37 -3.02 -4.80 -3.91
N VAL A 38 -3.29 -3.77 -3.11
CA VAL A 38 -2.87 -3.66 -1.71
C VAL A 38 -4.13 -3.42 -0.89
N ASP A 39 -4.39 -4.31 0.06
CA ASP A 39 -5.51 -4.20 1.00
C ASP A 39 -4.96 -3.70 2.34
N VAL A 40 -5.57 -2.64 2.88
CA VAL A 40 -5.16 -1.99 4.14
C VAL A 40 -6.28 -2.11 5.16
N SER A 41 -5.92 -2.44 6.39
CA SER A 41 -6.85 -2.52 7.51
C SER A 41 -6.50 -1.49 8.59
N LEU A 42 -7.54 -0.91 9.19
CA LEU A 42 -7.43 0.06 10.29
C LEU A 42 -7.95 -0.53 11.63
N ASP A 43 -8.43 -1.77 11.61
CA ASP A 43 -9.13 -2.40 12.73
C ASP A 43 -8.50 -3.74 13.14
N GLY A 44 -7.22 -3.95 12.78
CA GLY A 44 -6.47 -5.16 13.11
C GLY A 44 -6.74 -6.35 12.19
N GLY A 45 -7.23 -6.10 10.97
CA GLY A 45 -7.46 -7.12 9.94
C GLY A 45 -8.90 -7.66 9.87
N ARG A 46 -9.86 -7.01 10.54
CA ARG A 46 -11.28 -7.41 10.53
C ARG A 46 -11.99 -6.89 9.27
N SER A 47 -11.67 -5.68 8.84
CA SER A 47 -12.12 -5.10 7.58
C SER A 47 -10.94 -4.54 6.78
N TRP A 48 -11.15 -4.46 5.46
CA TRP A 48 -10.10 -4.14 4.50
C TRP A 48 -10.60 -3.11 3.48
N ARG A 49 -9.70 -2.20 3.10
CA ARG A 49 -9.94 -1.19 2.07
C ARG A 49 -8.83 -1.26 1.03
N VAL A 50 -9.19 -1.12 -0.24
CA VAL A 50 -8.24 -1.17 -1.35
C VAL A 50 -7.49 0.16 -1.43
N ALA A 51 -6.17 0.11 -1.35
CA ALA A 51 -5.31 1.28 -1.54
C ALA A 51 -5.14 1.62 -3.02
N ARG A 52 -4.91 2.91 -3.30
CA ARG A 52 -4.53 3.42 -4.61
C ARG A 52 -3.06 3.08 -4.87
N LEU A 53 -2.79 2.35 -5.95
CA LEU A 53 -1.42 2.10 -6.39
C LEU A 53 -0.91 3.31 -7.20
N LEU A 54 0.34 3.72 -6.94
CA LEU A 54 1.03 4.84 -7.58
C LEU A 54 2.16 4.28 -8.45
N GLY A 55 2.14 4.60 -9.74
CA GLY A 55 3.16 4.15 -10.69
C GLY A 55 2.55 3.87 -12.07
N ASP A 56 3.37 3.27 -12.94
CA ASP A 56 2.93 2.87 -14.27
C ASP A 56 1.85 1.79 -14.17
N GLU A 57 0.65 2.08 -14.67
CA GLU A 57 -0.52 1.21 -14.52
C GLU A 57 -0.37 -0.12 -15.28
N ARG A 58 0.51 -0.16 -16.30
CA ARG A 58 0.65 -1.31 -17.21
C ARG A 58 2.11 -1.57 -17.57
N PRO A 59 2.94 -2.05 -16.62
CA PRO A 59 4.27 -2.53 -16.95
C PRO A 59 4.16 -3.70 -17.94
N VAL A 60 5.18 -3.86 -18.79
CA VAL A 60 5.29 -5.02 -19.67
C VAL A 60 5.14 -6.31 -18.83
N PRO A 61 4.26 -7.25 -19.22
CA PRO A 61 4.06 -8.48 -18.46
C PRO A 61 5.39 -9.20 -18.17
N GLY A 62 5.60 -9.59 -16.91
CA GLY A 62 6.84 -10.22 -16.46
C GLY A 62 8.03 -9.27 -16.31
N ARG A 63 7.83 -7.95 -16.38
CA ARG A 63 8.89 -6.94 -16.22
C ARG A 63 8.57 -5.84 -15.20
N ALA A 64 7.69 -6.12 -14.24
CA ALA A 64 7.44 -5.22 -13.12
C ALA A 64 8.55 -5.36 -12.06
N TRP A 65 9.74 -4.82 -12.35
CA TRP A 65 10.92 -4.97 -11.49
C TRP A 65 10.95 -3.96 -10.33
N ALA A 66 10.38 -2.77 -10.56
CA ALA A 66 10.27 -1.74 -9.54
C ALA A 66 9.17 -2.09 -8.54
N TRP A 67 9.33 -1.59 -7.32
CA TRP A 67 8.23 -1.49 -6.36
C TRP A 67 7.12 -0.58 -6.90
N VAL A 68 5.93 -0.71 -6.32
CA VAL A 68 4.85 0.27 -6.46
C VAL A 68 4.70 0.98 -5.13
N LEU A 69 4.49 2.28 -5.18
CA LEU A 69 4.03 3.02 -4.01
C LEU A 69 2.52 2.85 -3.92
N TRP A 70 1.97 2.96 -2.72
CA TRP A 70 0.53 2.92 -2.53
C TRP A 70 0.11 3.91 -1.44
N GLU A 71 -1.12 4.38 -1.53
CA GLU A 71 -1.73 5.22 -0.50
C GLU A 71 -3.23 4.95 -0.31
N LEU A 72 -3.73 5.21 0.89
CA LEU A 72 -5.12 5.11 1.26
C LEU A 72 -5.53 6.35 2.06
N GLU A 73 -6.47 7.12 1.53
CA GLU A 73 -7.14 8.18 2.27
C GLU A 73 -8.26 7.58 3.12
N THR A 74 -8.27 7.90 4.41
CA THR A 74 -9.25 7.40 5.36
C THR A 74 -9.60 8.43 6.42
N PRO A 75 -10.87 8.54 6.82
CA PRO A 75 -11.21 9.22 8.04
C PRO A 75 -10.67 8.42 9.25
N VAL A 76 -10.14 9.12 10.23
CA VAL A 76 -9.82 8.64 11.57
C VAL A 76 -10.59 9.49 12.60
N PRO A 77 -11.17 8.87 13.64
CA PRO A 77 -11.97 9.56 14.65
C PRO A 77 -11.23 10.68 15.38
#